data_AF-M5DMJ5-F1
#
_entry.id   AF-M5DMJ5-F1
#
_cell.length_a   1.000
_cell.length_b   1.000
_cell.length_c   1.000
_cell.angle_alpha   90.00
_cell.angle_beta   90.00
_cell.angle_gamma   90.00
#
_symmetry.space_group_name_H-M   'P 1'
#
loop_
_entity.id
_entity.type
_entity.pdbx_description
1 polymer ?
#
loop_
_entity_poly.entity_id
_entity_poly.type
_entity_poly.pdbx_seq_one_letter_code
_entity_poly.pdbx_strand_id
1 'polypeptide(L)'
;MKAPKHSKTITTLMLAMSLSGFAVAEDRIPKTSLEIIAQAQKDSTRPIIDHCIANTPEISDNLRDEYARYEQKIDLAMAPMLAREAAKPRRQESQTALAVLDAGLKAQTRVKLDKIQNADTTMYCRWLVKQLATVTVESFQEQIEAGVAKYRQVADTE
;
A
#
# COMPACT_ATOMS: atom_id res chain seq x y z
N MET A 1 -14.06 -49.33 -55.30
CA MET A 1 -14.04 -48.43 -56.48
C MET A 1 -13.99 -46.98 -56.00
N LYS A 2 -13.05 -46.19 -56.53
CA LYS A 2 -12.89 -44.71 -56.54
C LYS A 2 -13.03 -43.90 -55.22
N ALA A 3 -11.88 -43.42 -54.71
CA ALA A 3 -11.73 -42.10 -54.07
C ALA A 3 -11.50 -41.01 -55.17
N PRO A 4 -11.27 -39.70 -54.90
CA PRO A 4 -11.43 -38.87 -53.69
C PRO A 4 -12.12 -37.50 -54.00
N LYS A 5 -12.28 -36.61 -53.00
CA LYS A 5 -12.04 -35.15 -53.20
C LYS A 5 -11.63 -34.48 -51.89
N HIS A 6 -10.45 -33.88 -51.95
CA HIS A 6 -9.71 -33.18 -50.91
C HIS A 6 -10.25 -31.76 -50.61
N SER A 7 -9.87 -31.30 -49.41
CA SER A 7 -9.43 -29.93 -49.08
C SER A 7 -10.50 -28.87 -48.84
N LYS A 8 -10.61 -28.42 -47.59
CA LYS A 8 -9.92 -27.22 -47.07
C LYS A 8 -10.06 -27.18 -45.53
N THR A 9 -8.98 -27.43 -44.78
CA THR A 9 -8.07 -26.44 -44.19
C THR A 9 -8.53 -25.96 -42.80
N ILE A 10 -7.87 -26.50 -41.76
CA ILE A 10 -7.31 -25.85 -40.55
C ILE A 10 -8.31 -24.95 -39.79
N THR A 11 -8.59 -25.16 -38.50
CA THR A 11 -7.81 -24.52 -37.41
C THR A 11 -8.39 -24.97 -36.04
N THR A 12 -7.52 -25.56 -35.19
CA THR A 12 -7.51 -25.46 -33.69
C THR A 12 -8.59 -26.25 -32.94
N LEU A 13 -8.35 -27.44 -32.37
CA LEU A 13 -7.42 -27.88 -31.31
C LEU A 13 -7.48 -27.05 -30.00
N MET A 14 -7.57 -27.78 -28.87
CA MET A 14 -7.64 -27.36 -27.44
C MET A 14 -9.09 -27.13 -26.98
N LEU A 15 -9.83 -28.14 -26.52
CA LEU A 15 -9.60 -29.00 -25.35
C LEU A 15 -9.29 -28.21 -24.06
N ALA A 16 -10.33 -28.07 -23.24
CA ALA A 16 -10.37 -28.11 -21.78
C ALA A 16 -9.23 -27.45 -21.00
N MET A 17 -9.57 -26.38 -20.26
CA MET A 17 -9.33 -26.32 -18.81
C MET A 17 -10.42 -25.49 -18.14
N SER A 18 -11.41 -26.22 -17.62
CA SER A 18 -12.10 -25.86 -16.38
C SER A 18 -11.09 -25.58 -15.25
N LEU A 19 -11.44 -24.64 -14.36
CA LEU A 19 -10.79 -24.21 -13.12
C LEU A 19 -9.93 -22.94 -13.22
N SER A 20 -10.54 -21.77 -13.02
CA SER A 20 -9.89 -20.66 -12.31
C SER A 20 -10.94 -19.76 -11.64
N GLY A 21 -11.90 -20.36 -10.92
CA GLY A 21 -12.66 -19.66 -9.89
C GLY A 21 -11.79 -19.50 -8.65
N PHE A 22 -10.64 -18.83 -8.77
CA PHE A 22 -9.91 -18.36 -7.60
C PHE A 22 -10.49 -17.00 -7.22
N ALA A 23 -11.60 -17.04 -6.48
CA ALA A 23 -11.73 -16.09 -5.39
C ALA A 23 -10.62 -16.46 -4.38
N VAL A 24 -9.38 -16.04 -4.69
CA VAL A 24 -8.34 -16.01 -3.66
C VAL A 24 -8.88 -15.02 -2.65
N ALA A 25 -9.31 -15.52 -1.50
CA ALA A 25 -9.50 -14.69 -0.33
C ALA A 25 -8.30 -13.76 -0.24
N GLU A 26 -8.49 -12.45 -0.44
CA GLU A 26 -7.43 -11.44 -0.39
C GLU A 26 -6.67 -11.47 0.95
N ASP A 27 -7.25 -12.12 1.97
CA ASP A 27 -6.65 -12.43 3.27
C ASP A 27 -5.64 -13.60 3.31
N ARG A 28 -5.46 -14.37 2.24
CA ARG A 28 -4.57 -15.56 2.23
C ARG A 28 -3.21 -15.34 1.59
N ILE A 29 -2.97 -14.16 1.03
CA ILE A 29 -1.68 -13.79 0.48
C ILE A 29 -0.90 -13.08 1.60
N PRO A 30 0.18 -13.68 2.15
CA PRO A 30 0.93 -13.05 3.24
C PRO A 30 1.53 -11.73 2.76
N LYS A 31 1.11 -10.62 3.36
CA LYS A 31 1.64 -9.30 3.01
C LYS A 31 3.15 -9.28 3.21
N THR A 32 3.88 -8.80 2.23
CA THR A 32 5.31 -8.48 2.33
C THR A 32 5.54 -7.29 3.25
N SER A 33 6.77 -7.10 3.72
CA SER A 33 7.14 -5.91 4.49
C SER A 33 6.83 -4.61 3.74
N LEU A 34 7.01 -4.60 2.41
CA LEU A 34 6.65 -3.48 1.54
C LEU A 34 5.14 -3.19 1.60
N GLU A 35 4.29 -4.20 1.45
CA GLU A 35 2.83 -4.04 1.51
C GLU A 35 2.36 -3.58 2.90
N ILE A 36 2.99 -4.08 3.97
CA ILE A 36 2.67 -3.66 5.35
C ILE A 36 3.07 -2.19 5.57
N ILE A 37 4.29 -1.80 5.21
CA ILE A 37 4.78 -0.42 5.39
C ILE A 37 3.95 0.56 4.53
N ALA A 38 3.61 0.16 3.31
CA ALA A 38 2.77 0.96 2.42
C ALA A 38 1.38 1.22 3.00
N GLN A 39 0.72 0.16 3.47
CA GLN A 39 -0.59 0.27 4.08
C GLN A 39 -0.53 1.12 5.36
N ALA A 40 0.50 0.93 6.18
CA ALA A 40 0.68 1.70 7.39
C ALA A 40 0.81 3.21 7.14
N GLN A 41 1.41 3.66 6.02
CA GLN A 41 1.47 5.09 5.72
C GLN A 41 0.08 5.70 5.51
N LYS A 42 -0.79 5.01 4.76
CA LYS A 42 -2.19 5.44 4.58
C LYS A 42 -2.95 5.42 5.91
N ASP A 43 -2.87 4.29 6.61
CA ASP A 43 -3.60 4.05 7.86
C ASP A 43 -3.14 4.97 8.99
N SER A 44 -1.88 5.43 8.96
CA SER A 44 -1.36 6.34 9.98
C SER A 44 -1.80 7.79 9.82
N THR A 45 -2.12 8.19 8.58
CA THR A 45 -2.47 9.57 8.27
C THR A 45 -3.96 9.82 8.47
N ARG A 46 -4.82 8.86 8.12
CA ARG A 46 -6.29 9.01 8.20
C ARG A 46 -6.82 9.45 9.58
N PRO A 47 -6.43 8.81 10.70
CA PRO A 47 -6.95 9.19 12.02
C PRO A 47 -6.54 10.62 12.43
N ILE A 48 -5.38 11.09 11.93
CA ILE A 48 -4.91 12.46 12.16
C ILE A 48 -5.77 13.45 11.37
N ILE A 49 -6.11 13.12 10.12
CA ILE A 49 -7.00 13.92 9.28
C ILE A 49 -8.40 14.01 9.91
N ASP A 50 -8.96 12.88 10.33
CA ASP A 50 -10.27 12.81 10.98
C ASP A 50 -10.30 13.68 12.25
N HIS A 51 -9.23 13.62 13.06
CA HIS A 51 -9.08 14.47 14.23
C HIS A 51 -9.03 15.96 13.87
N CYS A 52 -8.26 16.32 12.84
CA CYS A 52 -8.14 17.71 12.38
C CYS A 52 -9.44 18.27 11.80
N ILE A 53 -10.21 17.47 11.05
CA ILE A 53 -11.53 17.85 10.55
C ILE A 53 -12.48 18.13 11.71
N ALA A 54 -12.47 17.28 12.74
CA ALA A 54 -13.37 17.44 13.89
C ALA A 54 -13.05 18.69 14.73
N ASN A 55 -11.77 19.08 14.84
CA ASN A 55 -11.32 20.14 15.74
C ASN A 55 -11.01 21.47 15.05
N THR A 56 -10.90 21.49 13.72
CA THR A 56 -10.66 22.71 12.94
C THR A 56 -11.60 22.76 11.73
N PRO A 57 -12.92 22.97 11.95
CA PRO A 57 -13.92 22.91 10.89
C PRO A 57 -13.63 23.87 9.73
N GLU A 58 -13.00 25.01 10.01
CA GLU A 58 -12.75 26.04 9.01
C GLU A 58 -11.76 25.63 7.90
N ILE A 59 -10.97 24.57 8.11
CA ILE A 59 -10.04 24.04 7.10
C ILE A 59 -10.48 22.68 6.54
N SER A 60 -11.65 22.17 6.94
CA SER A 60 -12.04 20.78 6.69
C SER A 60 -12.10 20.42 5.20
N ASP A 61 -12.66 21.28 4.36
CA ASP A 61 -12.78 20.99 2.92
C ASP A 61 -11.41 20.96 2.26
N ASN A 62 -10.57 21.95 2.54
CA ASN A 62 -9.20 21.99 2.03
C ASN A 62 -8.37 20.79 2.52
N LEU A 63 -8.57 20.37 3.77
CA LEU A 63 -7.88 19.21 4.34
C LEU A 63 -8.33 17.90 3.68
N ARG A 64 -9.62 17.74 3.37
CA ARG A 64 -10.14 16.58 2.61
C ARG A 64 -9.56 16.53 1.20
N ASP A 65 -9.54 17.66 0.50
CA ASP A 65 -9.02 17.75 -0.86
C ASP A 65 -7.52 17.43 -0.92
N GLU A 66 -6.72 18.01 -0.03
CA GLU A 66 -5.29 17.73 0.05
C GLU A 66 -5.02 16.28 0.49
N TYR A 67 -5.84 15.73 1.40
CA TYR A 67 -5.70 14.33 1.80
C TYR A 67 -6.02 13.38 0.65
N ALA A 68 -7.06 13.63 -0.15
CA ALA A 68 -7.37 12.82 -1.33
C ALA A 68 -6.22 12.85 -2.36
N ARG A 69 -5.63 14.02 -2.59
CA ARG A 69 -4.42 14.16 -3.45
C ARG A 69 -3.23 13.40 -2.88
N TYR A 70 -3.05 13.46 -1.56
CA TYR A 70 -2.00 12.74 -0.85
C TYR A 70 -2.17 11.21 -0.98
N GLU A 71 -3.38 10.68 -0.82
CA GLU A 71 -3.66 9.25 -1.01
C GLU A 71 -3.35 8.80 -2.44
N GLN A 72 -3.72 9.60 -3.45
CA GLN A 72 -3.38 9.32 -4.84
C GLN A 72 -1.86 9.29 -5.07
N LYS A 73 -1.10 10.19 -4.44
CA LYS A 73 0.37 10.18 -4.51
C LYS A 73 0.96 8.91 -3.89
N ILE A 74 0.38 8.40 -2.80
CA ILE A 74 0.79 7.10 -2.22
C ILE A 74 0.54 5.99 -3.22
N ASP A 75 -0.63 5.93 -3.84
CA ASP A 75 -0.94 4.90 -4.85
C ASP A 75 0.03 4.93 -6.03
N LEU A 76 0.32 6.12 -6.55
CA LEU A 76 1.28 6.32 -7.64
C LEU A 76 2.71 5.94 -7.22
N ALA A 77 3.11 6.24 -5.98
CA ALA A 77 4.41 5.85 -5.44
C ALA A 77 4.52 4.33 -5.32
N MET A 78 3.47 3.68 -4.82
CA MET A 78 3.46 2.27 -4.47
C MET A 78 3.33 1.35 -5.67
N ALA A 79 2.53 1.70 -6.68
CA ALA A 79 2.29 0.86 -7.85
C ALA A 79 3.57 0.30 -8.50
N PRO A 80 4.59 1.12 -8.85
CA PRO A 80 5.82 0.59 -9.44
C PRO A 80 6.63 -0.25 -8.43
N MET A 81 6.60 0.07 -7.14
CA MET A 81 7.34 -0.68 -6.12
C MET A 81 6.76 -2.08 -5.92
N LEU A 82 5.44 -2.19 -5.82
CA LEU A 82 4.72 -3.46 -5.71
C LEU A 82 4.92 -4.32 -6.97
N ALA A 83 4.87 -3.70 -8.16
CA ALA A 83 5.16 -4.41 -9.41
C ALA A 83 6.59 -4.97 -9.44
N ARG A 84 7.59 -4.21 -8.97
CA ARG A 84 8.99 -4.68 -8.86
C ARG A 84 9.14 -5.83 -7.86
N GLU A 85 8.40 -5.80 -6.76
CA GLU A 85 8.45 -6.86 -5.74
C GLU A 85 7.76 -8.14 -6.23
N ALA A 86 6.62 -8.02 -6.91
CA ALA A 86 5.89 -9.15 -7.50
C ALA A 86 6.65 -9.84 -8.64
N ALA A 87 7.53 -9.13 -9.33
CA ALA A 87 8.39 -9.68 -10.39
C ALA A 87 9.55 -10.54 -9.86
N LYS A 88 9.83 -10.50 -8.55
CA LYS A 88 10.89 -11.29 -7.91
C LYS A 88 10.31 -12.56 -7.28
N PRO A 89 11.11 -13.64 -7.14
CA PRO A 89 10.74 -14.74 -6.27
C PRO A 89 10.40 -14.18 -4.88
N ARG A 90 9.21 -14.54 -4.37
CA ARG A 90 8.70 -13.99 -3.12
C ARG A 90 9.71 -14.26 -2.01
N ARG A 91 10.19 -13.20 -1.35
CA ARG A 91 11.05 -13.34 -0.17
C ARG A 91 10.27 -14.12 0.89
N GLN A 92 10.86 -15.17 1.44
CA GLN A 92 10.29 -15.84 2.61
C GLN A 92 10.57 -14.96 3.84
N GLU A 93 9.68 -14.02 4.08
CA GLU A 93 9.70 -13.20 5.29
C GLU A 93 8.96 -13.95 6.42
N SER A 94 9.54 -13.91 7.63
CA SER A 94 8.92 -14.52 8.80
C SER A 94 7.56 -13.89 9.07
N GLN A 95 6.50 -14.70 9.13
CA GLN A 95 5.15 -14.20 9.44
C GLN A 95 5.09 -13.56 10.83
N THR A 96 5.85 -14.08 11.79
CA THR A 96 5.98 -13.47 13.13
C THR A 96 6.63 -12.10 13.05
N ALA A 97 7.72 -11.96 12.28
CA ALA A 97 8.40 -10.67 12.12
C ALA A 97 7.50 -9.64 11.41
N LEU A 98 6.75 -10.07 10.39
CA LEU A 98 5.78 -9.24 9.69
C LEU A 98 4.63 -8.78 10.61
N ALA A 99 4.14 -9.66 11.50
CA ALA A 99 3.14 -9.29 12.49
C ALA A 99 3.68 -8.29 13.52
N VAL A 100 4.95 -8.44 13.95
CA VAL A 100 5.62 -7.48 14.84
C VAL A 100 5.81 -6.13 14.14
N LEU A 101 6.19 -6.12 12.87
CA LEU A 101 6.29 -4.90 12.05
C LEU A 101 4.95 -4.16 12.00
N ASP A 102 3.86 -4.85 11.62
CA ASP A 102 2.53 -4.25 11.55
C ASP A 102 2.08 -3.68 12.91
N ALA A 103 2.24 -4.46 13.98
CA ALA A 103 1.92 -4.01 15.34
C ALA A 103 2.75 -2.79 15.76
N GLY A 104 4.05 -2.77 15.43
CA GLY A 104 4.95 -1.65 15.72
C GLY A 104 4.56 -0.37 15.00
N LEU A 105 4.19 -0.46 13.72
CA LEU A 105 3.73 0.69 12.93
C LEU A 105 2.39 1.24 13.44
N LYS A 106 1.46 0.36 13.82
CA LYS A 106 0.19 0.76 14.47
C LYS A 106 0.43 1.42 15.83
N ALA A 107 1.35 0.90 16.64
CA ALA A 107 1.72 1.50 17.92
C ALA A 107 2.33 2.90 17.74
N GLN A 108 3.23 3.09 16.77
CA GLN A 108 3.78 4.41 16.44
C GLN A 108 2.70 5.40 16.01
N THR A 109 1.74 4.95 15.21
CA THR A 109 0.59 5.76 14.80
C THR A 109 -0.21 6.22 16.01
N ARG A 110 -0.50 5.32 16.95
CA ARG A 110 -1.22 5.64 18.17
C ARG A 110 -0.48 6.68 19.01
N VAL A 111 0.83 6.51 19.21
CA VAL A 111 1.65 7.49 19.93
C VAL A 111 1.64 8.86 19.25
N LYS A 112 1.67 8.91 17.91
CA LYS A 112 1.56 10.18 17.17
C LYS A 112 0.19 10.82 17.39
N LEU A 113 -0.88 10.04 17.29
CA LEU A 113 -2.24 10.53 17.50
C LEU A 113 -2.43 11.07 18.92
N ASP A 114 -1.99 10.33 19.93
CA ASP A 114 -2.05 10.75 21.34
C ASP A 114 -1.31 12.09 21.55
N LYS A 115 -0.15 12.28 20.91
CA LYS A 115 0.58 13.56 20.99
C LYS A 115 -0.19 14.71 20.35
N ILE A 116 -0.83 14.47 19.20
CA ILE A 116 -1.58 15.50 18.47
C ILE A 116 -2.84 15.89 19.24
N GLN A 117 -3.53 14.91 19.83
CA GLN A 117 -4.72 15.13 20.66
C GLN A 117 -4.44 15.98 21.91
N ASN A 118 -3.20 15.99 22.40
CA ASN A 118 -2.78 16.75 23.58
C ASN A 118 -2.02 18.05 23.24
N ALA A 119 -1.85 18.39 21.96
CA ALA A 119 -1.15 19.58 21.50
C ALA A 119 -2.14 20.69 21.08
N ASP A 120 -1.61 21.89 20.73
CA ASP A 120 -2.41 22.90 20.04
C ASP A 120 -2.81 22.39 18.63
N THR A 121 -4.01 21.83 18.57
CA THR A 121 -4.55 21.14 17.41
C THR A 121 -4.67 22.05 16.20
N THR A 122 -4.98 23.34 16.38
CA THR A 122 -5.26 24.24 15.25
C THR A 122 -4.00 24.55 14.45
N MET A 123 -2.90 24.89 15.13
CA MET A 123 -1.62 25.16 14.48
C MET A 123 -1.10 23.92 13.75
N TYR A 124 -1.19 22.75 14.41
CA TYR A 124 -0.78 21.48 13.83
C TYR A 124 -1.59 21.14 12.57
N CYS A 125 -2.92 21.23 12.62
CA CYS A 125 -3.79 20.88 11.50
C CYS A 125 -3.59 21.82 10.30
N ARG A 126 -3.34 23.11 10.52
CA ARG A 126 -2.98 24.06 9.45
C ARG A 126 -1.61 23.75 8.84
N TRP A 127 -0.64 23.33 9.64
CA TRP A 127 0.65 22.87 9.14
C TRP A 127 0.50 21.57 8.34
N LEU A 128 -0.36 20.64 8.78
CA LEU A 128 -0.58 19.36 8.11
C LEU A 128 -1.09 19.53 6.68
N VAL A 129 -2.04 20.44 6.44
CA VAL A 129 -2.49 20.79 5.07
C VAL A 129 -1.30 21.09 4.16
N LYS A 130 -0.37 21.95 4.62
CA LYS A 130 0.82 22.31 3.84
C LYS A 130 1.73 21.10 3.60
N GLN A 131 1.89 20.24 4.61
CA GLN A 131 2.72 19.05 4.47
C GLN A 131 2.17 18.09 3.42
N LEU A 132 0.87 17.78 3.45
CA LEU A 132 0.22 16.91 2.47
C LEU A 132 0.45 17.40 1.03
N ALA A 133 0.38 18.72 0.83
CA ALA A 133 0.65 19.36 -0.45
C ALA A 133 2.11 19.18 -0.91
N THR A 134 3.07 19.35 0.01
CA THR A 134 4.52 19.30 -0.29
C THR A 134 5.08 17.91 -0.55
N VAL A 135 4.43 16.85 -0.06
CA VAL A 135 4.88 15.48 -0.30
C VAL A 135 4.78 15.16 -1.80
N THR A 136 5.83 14.58 -2.36
CA THR A 136 5.90 14.13 -3.75
C THR A 136 5.91 12.61 -3.84
N VAL A 137 5.63 12.09 -5.03
CA VAL A 137 5.68 10.65 -5.31
C VAL A 137 7.09 10.09 -5.04
N GLU A 138 8.12 10.82 -5.46
CA GLU A 138 9.53 10.45 -5.25
C GLU A 138 9.87 10.41 -3.76
N SER A 139 9.45 11.42 -3.00
CA SER A 139 9.71 11.45 -1.55
C SER A 139 9.06 10.27 -0.81
N PHE A 140 7.90 9.80 -1.28
CA PHE A 140 7.27 8.59 -0.75
C PHE A 140 8.06 7.33 -1.09
N GLN A 141 8.49 7.20 -2.35
CA GLN A 141 9.29 6.06 -2.79
C GLN A 141 10.57 5.96 -1.95
N GLU A 142 11.30 7.06 -1.79
CA GLU A 142 12.50 7.11 -0.97
C GLU A 142 12.25 6.69 0.49
N GLN A 143 11.19 7.23 1.12
CA GLN A 143 10.86 6.89 2.51
C GLN A 143 10.47 5.42 2.69
N ILE A 144 9.69 4.87 1.75
CA ILE A 144 9.25 3.47 1.81
C ILE A 144 10.43 2.54 1.52
N GLU A 145 11.27 2.84 0.53
CA GLU A 145 12.47 2.06 0.23
C GLU A 145 13.44 2.06 1.42
N ALA A 146 13.67 3.22 2.04
CA ALA A 146 14.49 3.32 3.25
C ALA A 146 13.89 2.52 4.42
N GLY A 147 12.57 2.59 4.61
CA GLY A 147 11.86 1.82 5.65
C GLY A 147 11.97 0.31 5.45
N VAL A 148 11.74 -0.16 4.22
CA VAL A 148 11.86 -1.58 3.84
C VAL A 148 13.30 -2.05 3.97
N ALA A 149 14.28 -1.29 3.49
CA ALA A 149 15.70 -1.62 3.60
C ALA A 149 16.13 -1.76 5.06
N LYS A 150 15.71 -0.81 5.92
CA LYS A 150 16.02 -0.85 7.35
C LYS A 150 15.37 -2.05 8.04
N TYR A 151 14.10 -2.35 7.76
CA TYR A 151 13.44 -3.54 8.31
C TYR A 151 14.16 -4.82 7.91
N ARG A 152 14.46 -4.98 6.61
CA ARG A 152 15.14 -6.17 6.09
C ARG A 152 16.55 -6.31 6.67
N GLN A 153 17.29 -5.22 6.84
CA GLN A 153 18.60 -5.25 7.48
C GLN A 153 18.53 -5.80 8.91
N VAL A 154 17.53 -5.40 9.69
CA VAL A 154 17.37 -5.88 11.07
C VAL A 154 16.89 -7.33 11.08
N ALA A 155 15.92 -7.67 10.23
CA ALA A 155 15.37 -9.02 10.15
C ALA A 155 16.38 -10.07 9.65
N ASP A 156 17.32 -9.68 8.78
CA ASP A 156 18.39 -10.57 8.28
C ASP A 156 19.55 -10.72 9.31
N THR A 157 19.51 -10.02 10.45
CA THR A 157 20.51 -10.10 11.54
C THR A 157 20.04 -10.85 12.79
N GLU A 158 18.79 -11.30 12.82
CA GLU A 158 18.20 -12.17 13.87
C GLU A 158 18.26 -13.64 13.46
#